data_AF-A0AAN8WFY9-F1
#
_entry.id   AF-A0AAN8WFY9-F1
#
_cell.length_a   1.000
_cell.length_b   1.000
_cell.length_c   1.000
_cell.angle_alpha   90.00
_cell.angle_beta   90.00
_cell.angle_gamma   90.00
#
_symmetry.space_group_name_H-M   'P 1'
#
loop_
_entity.id
_entity.type
_entity.pdbx_description
1 polymer ?
#
loop_
_entity_poly.entity_id
_entity_poly.type
_entity_poly.pdbx_seq_one_letter_code
_entity_poly.pdbx_strand_id
1 'polypeptide(L)'
;MIPNIPLDDPSIAGFRVKEPKKIVCDARKPLTEPEGLTLKLHLERASQFGLPSDMSINCSYQGILRITKEPDKCDGRCDRRWKLNTTVLQITEETTNIEVDDGILVRCYNSTYHTVYKNVHYFIQLKRYMKKLNKHQKDEESEKKGDLRKLNVIMVGNDAVSRSNMLRHLPKSYAYLMEELGAIDLRGYNKIGDNTFPNMITILTGYSFPVNNNHSCVRPGSKNLDDCPFVWKNFSQKGYVTVYGEDVPFMGTFRYAKSGFCQEPTDFYNSPIAFASDTYVGHMAGLKGLDGFICQAEKLTAKVLYDYSLLMAATLQGVPYFGYYWLSTLSHESLTLISAEDQTTLEYLQAMKREGYLEDTIMLFMSDHGMRYGPIRYTLAGLLEERLPYMLIVLPTWFEESFPEAVKNLRLNSERLTSNYDIFATLHDLHSKAYADLRSR
;
A
#
# COMPACT_ATOMS: atom_id res chain seq x y z
N MET A 1 27.96 -12.73 -8.92
CA MET A 1 27.36 -13.92 -8.27
C MET A 1 26.31 -13.39 -7.30
N ILE A 2 25.06 -13.82 -7.41
CA ILE A 2 24.00 -13.44 -6.47
C ILE A 2 24.31 -14.17 -5.14
N PRO A 3 24.47 -13.45 -4.01
CA PRO A 3 24.72 -14.11 -2.73
C PRO A 3 23.59 -15.10 -2.40
N ASN A 4 23.94 -16.37 -2.18
CA ASN A 4 22.98 -17.43 -1.85
C ASN A 4 23.40 -18.10 -0.53
N ILE A 5 23.10 -17.42 0.57
CA ILE A 5 23.37 -17.93 1.92
C ILE A 5 22.20 -18.84 2.33
N PRO A 6 22.45 -20.09 2.74
CA PRO A 6 21.41 -20.99 3.21
C PRO A 6 20.59 -20.37 4.34
N LEU A 7 19.27 -20.58 4.32
CA LEU A 7 18.39 -20.00 5.33
C LEU A 7 18.71 -20.52 6.75
N ASP A 8 19.39 -21.67 6.86
CA ASP A 8 19.81 -22.36 8.08
C ASP A 8 21.28 -22.12 8.42
N ASP A 9 21.93 -21.18 7.73
CA ASP A 9 23.29 -20.76 8.04
C ASP A 9 23.41 -20.41 9.54
N PRO A 10 24.41 -20.95 10.26
CA PRO A 10 24.53 -20.78 11.70
C PRO A 10 24.55 -19.31 12.16
N SER A 11 25.01 -18.38 11.31
CA SER A 11 25.06 -16.95 11.63
C SER A 11 23.67 -16.31 11.71
N ILE A 12 22.66 -16.87 11.04
CA ILE A 12 21.30 -16.32 10.98
C ILE A 12 20.20 -17.28 11.44
N ALA A 13 20.53 -18.54 11.71
CA ALA A 13 19.58 -19.55 12.18
C ALA A 13 18.84 -19.11 13.46
N GLY A 14 19.51 -18.36 14.34
CA GLY A 14 18.94 -17.82 15.57
C GLY A 14 17.84 -16.76 15.37
N PHE A 15 17.71 -16.19 14.17
CA PHE A 15 16.67 -15.22 13.85
C PHE A 15 15.39 -15.87 13.29
N ARG A 16 15.36 -17.19 13.07
CA ARG A 16 14.16 -17.88 12.59
C ARG A 16 13.06 -17.89 13.65
N VAL A 17 11.83 -17.63 13.22
CA VAL A 17 10.63 -17.75 14.05
C VAL A 17 9.95 -19.07 13.73
N LYS A 18 9.82 -19.95 14.73
CA LYS A 18 9.09 -21.23 14.56
C LYS A 18 7.58 -21.03 14.65
N GLU A 19 7.15 -20.19 15.59
CA GLU A 19 5.74 -19.88 15.83
C GLU A 19 5.57 -18.35 15.76
N PRO A 20 4.96 -17.84 14.68
CA PRO A 20 4.67 -16.42 14.56
C PRO A 20 3.82 -15.91 15.71
N LYS A 21 4.08 -14.67 16.13
CA LYS A 21 3.30 -14.03 17.18
C LYS A 21 1.87 -13.79 16.69
N LYS A 22 0.88 -14.38 17.36
CA LYS A 22 -0.52 -14.04 17.12
C LYS A 22 -0.84 -12.70 17.75
N ILE A 23 -1.21 -11.73 16.93
CA ILE A 23 -1.63 -10.40 17.37
C ILE A 23 -3.16 -10.33 17.30
N VAL A 24 -3.80 -9.94 18.40
CA VAL A 24 -5.24 -9.73 18.49
C VAL A 24 -5.46 -8.27 18.87
N CYS A 25 -6.05 -7.50 17.97
CA CYS A 25 -6.30 -6.08 18.18
C CYS A 25 -7.50 -5.84 19.11
N ASP A 26 -8.65 -6.37 18.72
CA ASP A 26 -9.83 -6.48 19.59
C ASP A 26 -10.47 -7.85 19.32
N ALA A 27 -10.96 -8.50 20.38
CA ALA A 27 -11.65 -9.78 20.25
C ALA A 27 -13.13 -9.61 19.85
N ARG A 28 -13.67 -8.40 20.03
CA ARG A 28 -15.05 -8.07 19.66
C ARG A 28 -15.15 -7.84 18.15
N LYS A 29 -16.28 -8.22 17.58
CA LYS A 29 -16.61 -7.86 16.20
C LYS A 29 -16.96 -6.36 16.13
N PRO A 30 -16.63 -5.67 15.03
CA PRO A 30 -16.92 -4.25 14.93
C PRO A 30 -18.43 -4.01 14.90
N LEU A 31 -18.85 -2.91 15.52
CA LEU A 31 -20.25 -2.46 15.50
C LEU A 31 -20.63 -1.90 14.13
N THR A 32 -19.67 -1.43 13.35
CA THR A 32 -19.90 -0.88 12.01
C THR A 32 -18.93 -1.42 10.98
N GLU A 33 -19.44 -1.71 9.77
CA GLU A 33 -18.66 -2.25 8.64
C GLU A 33 -19.05 -1.51 7.34
N PRO A 34 -18.09 -1.20 6.45
CA PRO A 34 -18.40 -0.63 5.15
C PRO A 34 -18.76 -1.71 4.12
N GLU A 35 -19.75 -1.44 3.29
CA GLU A 35 -20.12 -2.24 2.12
C GLU A 35 -20.36 -1.30 0.93
N GLY A 36 -19.38 -1.20 0.03
CA GLY A 36 -19.38 -0.21 -1.04
C GLY A 36 -19.41 1.21 -0.48
N LEU A 37 -20.48 1.95 -0.75
CA LEU A 37 -20.73 3.30 -0.23
C LEU A 37 -21.66 3.32 0.97
N THR A 38 -22.05 2.17 1.51
CA THR A 38 -22.98 2.05 2.64
C THR A 38 -22.22 1.64 3.90
N LEU A 39 -22.45 2.36 4.99
CA LEU A 39 -22.04 1.96 6.33
C LEU A 39 -23.15 1.10 6.95
N LYS A 40 -22.83 -0.14 7.31
CA LYS A 40 -23.71 -1.03 8.07
C LYS A 40 -23.46 -0.88 9.57
N LEU A 41 -24.54 -0.81 10.35
CA LEU A 41 -24.56 -0.79 11.81
C LEU A 41 -25.16 -2.11 12.30
N HIS A 42 -24.39 -2.86 13.06
CA HIS A 42 -24.73 -4.20 13.52
C HIS A 42 -25.31 -4.19 14.94
N LEU A 43 -26.61 -3.93 15.07
CA LEU A 43 -27.29 -3.82 16.36
C LEU A 43 -27.17 -5.09 17.21
N GLU A 44 -27.05 -6.26 16.58
CA GLU A 44 -26.84 -7.54 17.27
C GLU A 44 -25.50 -7.59 18.04
N ARG A 45 -24.57 -6.68 17.73
CA ARG A 45 -23.25 -6.57 18.37
C ARG A 45 -23.20 -5.44 19.41
N ALA A 46 -24.23 -4.58 19.48
CA ALA A 46 -24.24 -3.37 20.30
C ALA A 46 -24.04 -3.66 21.81
N SER A 47 -24.60 -4.76 22.31
CA SER A 47 -24.47 -5.17 23.72
C SER A 47 -23.01 -5.42 24.14
N GLN A 48 -22.12 -5.83 23.22
CA GLN A 48 -20.67 -6.00 23.48
C GLN A 48 -19.96 -4.68 23.79
N PHE A 49 -20.60 -3.55 23.48
CA PHE A 49 -20.12 -2.19 23.73
C PHE A 49 -20.95 -1.48 24.80
N GLY A 50 -21.86 -2.18 25.49
CA GLY A 50 -22.75 -1.58 26.49
C GLY A 50 -23.80 -0.63 25.89
N LEU A 51 -24.20 -0.88 24.64
CA LEU A 51 -25.19 -0.10 23.90
C LEU A 51 -26.51 -0.89 23.73
N PRO A 52 -27.66 -0.19 23.59
CA PRO A 52 -28.93 -0.85 23.29
C PRO A 52 -28.86 -1.57 21.94
N SER A 53 -29.50 -2.74 21.85
CA SER A 53 -29.55 -3.57 20.63
C SER A 53 -30.71 -3.20 19.71
N ASP A 54 -31.08 -1.91 19.69
CA ASP A 54 -32.12 -1.32 18.87
C ASP A 54 -31.67 0.07 18.37
N MET A 55 -32.49 0.73 17.54
CA MET A 55 -32.18 2.04 16.98
C MET A 55 -32.25 3.22 17.99
N SER A 56 -32.48 2.97 19.27
CA SER A 56 -32.23 3.98 20.31
C SER A 56 -30.74 4.23 20.56
N ILE A 57 -29.87 3.45 19.90
CA ILE A 57 -28.42 3.63 19.91
C ILE A 57 -28.01 5.04 19.43
N ASN A 58 -27.15 5.68 20.20
CA ASN A 58 -26.64 7.01 19.86
C ASN A 58 -25.29 6.85 19.15
N CYS A 59 -25.32 6.82 17.81
CA CYS A 59 -24.14 6.77 16.97
C CYS A 59 -24.13 7.94 15.97
N SER A 60 -22.94 8.47 15.70
CA SER A 60 -22.73 9.51 14.72
C SER A 60 -21.44 9.30 13.94
N TYR A 61 -21.31 10.00 12.81
CA TYR A 61 -20.09 10.04 12.03
C TYR A 61 -19.70 11.45 11.61
N GLN A 62 -18.40 11.62 11.33
CA GLN A 62 -17.82 12.84 10.77
C GLN A 62 -16.88 12.47 9.63
N GLY A 63 -16.96 13.20 8.51
CA GLY A 63 -16.00 13.09 7.42
C GLY A 63 -14.58 13.46 7.84
N ILE A 64 -13.58 12.79 7.27
CA ILE A 64 -12.15 13.07 7.47
C ILE A 64 -11.64 13.81 6.24
N LEU A 65 -11.13 15.02 6.45
CA LEU A 65 -10.75 15.93 5.36
C LEU A 65 -9.26 16.26 5.43
N ARG A 66 -8.58 16.19 4.28
CA ARG A 66 -7.24 16.78 4.13
C ARG A 66 -7.34 18.30 4.18
N ILE A 67 -6.37 18.96 4.81
CA ILE A 67 -6.19 20.41 4.70
C ILE A 67 -5.10 20.66 3.66
N THR A 68 -5.49 20.96 2.43
CA THR A 68 -4.56 21.35 1.36
C THR A 68 -4.25 22.84 1.43
N LYS A 69 -3.09 23.22 0.89
CA LYS A 69 -2.68 24.61 0.69
C LYS A 69 -2.06 24.74 -0.68
N GLU A 70 -2.20 25.91 -1.29
CA GLU A 70 -1.46 26.26 -2.50
C GLU A 70 0.06 26.02 -2.29
N PRO A 71 0.79 25.50 -3.30
CA PRO A 71 2.20 25.13 -3.16
C PRO A 71 3.11 26.25 -2.63
N ASP A 72 2.84 27.50 -3.02
CA ASP A 72 3.55 28.71 -2.58
C ASP A 72 3.36 29.03 -1.08
N LYS A 73 2.22 28.59 -0.51
CA LYS A 73 1.84 28.78 0.89
C LYS A 73 2.19 27.59 1.79
N CYS A 74 2.91 26.59 1.28
CA CYS A 74 3.27 25.45 2.10
C CYS A 74 4.41 25.74 3.07
N ASP A 75 4.24 25.28 4.31
CA ASP A 75 5.14 25.48 5.45
C ASP A 75 5.85 24.17 5.86
N GLY A 76 5.99 23.23 4.93
CA GLY A 76 6.65 21.94 5.15
C GLY A 76 5.88 20.96 6.04
N ARG A 77 4.66 21.32 6.48
CA ARG A 77 3.79 20.48 7.32
C ARG A 77 2.44 20.18 6.67
N CYS A 78 2.21 20.62 5.43
CA CYS A 78 0.94 20.50 4.72
C CYS A 78 0.45 19.05 4.68
N ASP A 79 1.37 18.12 4.44
CA ASP A 79 1.08 16.70 4.34
C ASP A 79 0.62 16.06 5.67
N ARG A 80 0.83 16.74 6.81
CA ARG A 80 0.40 16.29 8.14
C ARG A 80 -0.96 16.82 8.55
N ARG A 81 -1.55 17.72 7.75
CA ARG A 81 -2.74 18.45 8.14
C ARG A 81 -4.01 17.77 7.63
N TRP A 82 -4.87 17.46 8.58
CA TRP A 82 -6.20 16.96 8.36
C TRP A 82 -7.13 17.55 9.43
N LYS A 83 -8.43 17.43 9.22
CA LYS A 83 -9.46 17.79 10.20
C LYS A 83 -10.67 16.88 10.03
N LEU A 84 -11.48 16.79 11.07
CA LEU A 84 -12.85 16.30 10.93
C LEU A 84 -13.73 17.38 10.32
N ASN A 85 -14.72 16.95 9.55
CA ASN A 85 -15.81 17.80 9.11
C ASN A 85 -16.53 18.38 10.35
N THR A 86 -16.90 19.66 10.28
CA THR A 86 -17.59 20.34 11.39
C THR A 86 -18.98 19.80 11.62
N THR A 87 -19.61 19.29 10.56
CA THR A 87 -20.92 18.65 10.63
C THR A 87 -20.79 17.24 11.20
N VAL A 88 -21.55 16.97 12.27
CA VAL A 88 -21.73 15.64 12.85
C VAL A 88 -23.06 15.08 12.37
N LEU A 89 -23.03 13.95 11.67
CA LEU A 89 -24.21 13.31 11.11
C LEU A 89 -24.61 12.12 11.97
N GLN A 90 -25.89 12.03 12.33
CA GLN A 90 -26.41 10.93 13.15
C GLN A 90 -26.65 9.70 12.27
N ILE A 91 -26.38 8.53 12.83
CA ILE A 91 -26.71 7.24 12.21
C ILE A 91 -28.10 6.86 12.72
N THR A 92 -29.11 7.10 11.89
CA THR A 92 -30.53 6.91 12.25
C THR A 92 -31.13 5.61 11.73
N GLU A 93 -30.35 4.84 10.96
CA GLU A 93 -30.76 3.59 10.32
C GLU A 93 -29.62 2.57 10.41
N GLU A 94 -29.94 1.27 10.30
CA GLU A 94 -28.94 0.20 10.26
C GLU A 94 -28.00 0.30 9.04
N THR A 95 -28.44 0.98 7.98
CA THR A 95 -27.65 1.23 6.78
C THR A 95 -27.62 2.72 6.50
N THR A 96 -26.44 3.31 6.36
CA THR A 96 -26.27 4.74 6.06
C THR A 96 -25.40 4.91 4.81
N ASN A 97 -25.89 5.61 3.79
CA ASN A 97 -25.10 5.92 2.61
C ASN A 97 -24.12 7.06 2.87
N ILE A 98 -22.87 6.86 2.47
CA ILE A 98 -21.77 7.81 2.63
C ILE A 98 -21.45 8.40 1.26
N GLU A 99 -22.02 9.56 0.98
CA GLU A 99 -22.04 10.12 -0.39
C GLU A 99 -20.80 10.95 -0.76
N VAL A 100 -20.08 11.48 0.24
CA VAL A 100 -19.10 12.55 -0.01
C VAL A 100 -17.73 12.33 0.59
N ASP A 101 -17.61 11.63 1.70
CA ASP A 101 -16.35 11.53 2.43
C ASP A 101 -15.61 10.26 2.02
N ASP A 102 -14.33 10.36 1.65
CA ASP A 102 -13.50 9.19 1.33
C ASP A 102 -13.09 8.41 2.59
N GLY A 103 -13.29 9.01 3.76
CA GLY A 103 -13.23 8.31 5.03
C GLY A 103 -14.00 9.02 6.11
N ILE A 104 -14.54 8.26 7.05
CA ILE A 104 -15.33 8.78 8.17
C ILE A 104 -14.80 8.24 9.49
N LEU A 105 -15.01 9.01 10.55
CA LEU A 105 -14.89 8.57 11.93
C LEU A 105 -16.28 8.34 12.51
N VAL A 106 -16.56 7.12 12.91
CA VAL A 106 -17.79 6.73 13.64
C VAL A 106 -17.54 6.81 15.14
N ARG A 107 -18.52 7.30 15.89
CA ARG A 107 -18.54 7.26 17.37
C ARG A 107 -19.92 6.84 17.84
N CYS A 108 -19.97 5.97 18.85
CA CYS A 108 -21.20 5.67 19.57
C CYS A 108 -21.06 5.95 21.06
N TYR A 109 -22.16 6.39 21.66
CA TYR A 109 -22.22 6.94 23.00
C TYR A 109 -23.21 6.15 23.86
N ASN A 110 -22.85 5.92 25.13
CA ASN A 110 -23.78 5.36 26.10
C ASN A 110 -24.80 6.41 26.60
N SER A 111 -25.69 6.01 27.50
CA SER A 111 -26.73 6.89 28.08
C SER A 111 -26.18 8.11 28.84
N THR A 112 -24.92 8.08 29.27
CA THR A 112 -24.22 9.19 29.92
C THR A 112 -23.34 10.00 28.97
N TYR A 113 -23.51 9.83 27.65
CA TYR A 113 -22.77 10.51 26.59
C TYR A 113 -21.26 10.25 26.56
N HIS A 114 -20.79 9.18 27.20
CA HIS A 114 -19.40 8.72 27.05
C HIS A 114 -19.27 7.89 25.77
N THR A 115 -18.21 8.14 24.98
CA THR A 115 -17.90 7.35 23.79
C THR A 115 -17.44 5.95 24.19
N VAL A 116 -18.18 4.93 23.75
CA VAL A 116 -17.89 3.51 24.05
C VAL A 116 -17.45 2.70 22.83
N TYR A 117 -17.68 3.25 21.63
CA TYR A 117 -17.22 2.68 20.36
C TYR A 117 -16.68 3.77 19.44
N LYS A 118 -15.59 3.47 18.74
CA LYS A 118 -14.99 4.30 17.70
C LYS A 118 -14.49 3.39 16.57
N ASN A 119 -14.70 3.81 15.33
CA ASN A 119 -14.07 3.15 14.18
C ASN A 119 -13.84 4.16 13.04
N VAL A 120 -12.88 3.87 12.17
CA VAL A 120 -12.57 4.67 10.99
C VAL A 120 -12.73 3.80 9.75
N HIS A 121 -13.50 4.30 8.78
CA HIS A 121 -13.84 3.56 7.56
C HIS A 121 -13.43 4.32 6.32
N TYR A 122 -13.05 3.59 5.27
CA TYR A 122 -12.69 4.10 3.95
C TYR A 122 -13.84 3.93 2.97
N PHE A 123 -14.03 4.89 2.07
CA PHE A 123 -15.03 4.88 1.01
C PHE A 123 -14.42 5.39 -0.31
N ILE A 124 -14.70 4.71 -1.41
CA ILE A 124 -14.13 5.06 -2.73
C ILE A 124 -15.15 5.86 -3.52
N GLN A 125 -15.09 7.17 -3.40
CA GLN A 125 -16.13 8.04 -3.95
C GLN A 125 -16.04 8.17 -5.47
N LEU A 126 -17.12 7.86 -6.20
CA LEU A 126 -17.18 7.91 -7.67
C LEU A 126 -16.74 9.28 -8.23
N LYS A 127 -17.10 10.37 -7.53
CA LYS A 127 -16.72 11.75 -7.92
C LYS A 127 -15.21 11.95 -8.09
N ARG A 128 -14.38 11.15 -7.42
CA ARG A 128 -12.91 11.20 -7.48
C ARG A 128 -12.38 10.79 -8.85
N TYR A 129 -13.03 9.84 -9.54
CA TYR A 129 -12.51 9.24 -10.76
C TYR A 129 -13.49 9.20 -11.94
N MET A 130 -14.73 9.65 -11.76
CA MET A 130 -15.78 9.65 -12.81
C MET A 130 -15.33 10.26 -14.14
N LYS A 131 -14.48 11.30 -14.11
CA LYS A 131 -13.95 11.92 -15.34
C LYS A 131 -13.05 10.97 -16.12
N LYS A 132 -12.21 10.20 -15.42
CA LYS A 132 -11.31 9.21 -16.03
C LYS A 132 -12.07 7.99 -16.52
N LEU A 133 -13.05 7.52 -15.73
CA LEU A 133 -13.97 6.45 -16.12
C LEU A 133 -14.72 6.79 -17.41
N ASN A 134 -15.42 7.93 -17.45
CA ASN A 134 -16.20 8.35 -18.63
C ASN A 134 -15.32 8.55 -19.85
N LYS A 135 -14.09 9.05 -19.67
CA LYS A 135 -13.13 9.18 -20.78
C LYS A 135 -12.73 7.80 -21.29
N HIS A 136 -12.40 6.87 -20.40
CA HIS A 136 -11.97 5.54 -20.78
C HIS A 136 -13.07 4.76 -21.51
N GLN A 137 -14.31 4.81 -21.04
CA GLN A 137 -15.44 4.17 -21.71
C GLN A 137 -15.64 4.69 -23.14
N LYS A 138 -15.51 6.01 -23.34
CA LYS A 138 -15.54 6.61 -24.69
C LYS A 138 -14.36 6.17 -25.55
N ASP A 139 -13.17 6.09 -24.97
CA ASP A 139 -11.98 5.60 -25.67
C ASP A 139 -12.21 4.15 -26.12
N GLU A 140 -12.71 3.26 -25.25
CA GLU A 140 -13.02 1.85 -25.57
C GLU A 140 -14.07 1.69 -26.67
N GLU A 141 -15.13 2.51 -26.67
CA GLU A 141 -16.12 2.51 -27.77
C GLU A 141 -15.51 2.89 -29.13
N SER A 142 -14.42 3.65 -29.11
CA SER A 142 -13.70 4.10 -30.30
C SER A 142 -12.48 3.23 -30.67
N GLU A 143 -12.07 2.32 -29.76
CA GLU A 143 -10.90 1.47 -29.95
C GLU A 143 -11.11 0.54 -31.14
N LYS A 144 -10.10 0.50 -32.02
CA LYS A 144 -10.14 -0.39 -33.19
C LYS A 144 -9.68 -1.77 -32.77
N LYS A 145 -10.17 -2.77 -33.49
CA LYS A 145 -9.69 -4.15 -33.38
C LYS A 145 -8.16 -4.18 -33.60
N GLY A 146 -7.37 -4.33 -32.53
CA GLY A 146 -5.91 -4.29 -32.56
C GLY A 146 -5.25 -3.39 -31.51
N ASP A 147 -6.01 -2.48 -30.87
CA ASP A 147 -5.52 -1.64 -29.80
C ASP A 147 -5.08 -2.48 -28.58
N LEU A 148 -4.02 -2.02 -27.90
CA LEU A 148 -3.42 -2.73 -26.76
C LEU A 148 -4.29 -2.56 -25.52
N ARG A 149 -4.80 -3.67 -24.99
CA ARG A 149 -5.43 -3.74 -23.66
C ARG A 149 -4.58 -3.02 -22.62
N LYS A 150 -5.18 -2.11 -21.86
CA LYS A 150 -4.47 -1.37 -20.80
C LYS A 150 -4.30 -2.29 -19.59
N LEU A 151 -3.08 -2.34 -19.06
CA LEU A 151 -2.77 -3.03 -17.82
C LEU A 151 -2.97 -2.09 -16.64
N ASN A 152 -3.51 -2.59 -15.55
CA ASN A 152 -3.35 -2.00 -14.23
C ASN A 152 -1.95 -2.29 -13.70
N VAL A 153 -1.47 -1.44 -12.81
CA VAL A 153 -0.19 -1.62 -12.13
C VAL A 153 -0.40 -1.45 -10.63
N ILE A 154 -0.11 -2.49 -9.86
CA ILE A 154 -0.10 -2.42 -8.40
C ILE A 154 1.34 -2.63 -7.92
N MET A 155 1.80 -1.69 -7.12
CA MET A 155 2.98 -1.84 -6.29
C MET A 155 2.51 -1.99 -4.85
N VAL A 156 2.77 -3.14 -4.26
CA VAL A 156 2.51 -3.40 -2.83
C VAL A 156 3.81 -3.89 -2.21
N GLY A 157 4.22 -3.29 -1.10
CA GLY A 157 5.51 -3.61 -0.54
C GLY A 157 5.66 -3.34 0.93
N ASN A 158 6.74 -3.90 1.48
CA ASN A 158 7.11 -3.77 2.88
C ASN A 158 8.43 -3.01 3.01
N ASP A 159 8.54 -2.18 4.05
CA ASP A 159 9.79 -1.56 4.46
C ASP A 159 10.72 -2.58 5.16
N ALA A 160 12.01 -2.55 4.86
CA ALA A 160 13.06 -3.27 5.61
C ALA A 160 13.06 -4.81 5.51
N VAL A 161 12.58 -5.40 4.43
CA VAL A 161 12.49 -6.86 4.24
C VAL A 161 13.44 -7.35 3.15
N SER A 162 14.50 -8.05 3.57
CA SER A 162 15.37 -8.75 2.61
C SER A 162 14.67 -9.95 1.98
N ARG A 163 15.11 -10.37 0.79
CA ARG A 163 14.63 -11.63 0.17
C ARG A 163 14.80 -12.82 1.10
N SER A 164 15.94 -12.92 1.77
CA SER A 164 16.20 -13.99 2.74
C SER A 164 15.30 -13.88 3.98
N ASN A 165 14.97 -12.67 4.43
CA ASN A 165 14.02 -12.44 5.52
C ASN A 165 12.59 -12.84 5.11
N MET A 166 12.13 -12.48 3.92
CA MET A 166 10.84 -12.95 3.38
C MET A 166 10.76 -14.48 3.36
N LEU A 167 11.81 -15.16 2.87
CA LEU A 167 11.84 -16.64 2.86
C LEU A 167 11.77 -17.25 4.27
N ARG A 168 12.29 -16.56 5.29
CA ARG A 168 12.24 -17.03 6.69
C ARG A 168 10.92 -16.72 7.39
N HIS A 169 10.26 -15.61 7.07
CA HIS A 169 9.16 -15.07 7.87
C HIS A 169 7.83 -14.94 7.13
N LEU A 170 7.83 -14.95 5.80
CA LEU A 170 6.63 -14.98 4.95
C LEU A 170 6.59 -16.24 4.04
N PRO A 171 6.89 -17.45 4.56
CA PRO A 171 7.03 -18.64 3.72
C PRO A 171 5.74 -19.03 2.98
N LYS A 172 4.56 -18.84 3.59
CA LYS A 172 3.29 -19.19 2.93
C LYS A 172 3.00 -18.24 1.78
N SER A 173 3.21 -16.94 2.00
CA SER A 173 3.01 -15.91 0.99
C SER A 173 3.99 -16.08 -0.17
N TYR A 174 5.26 -16.37 0.12
CA TYR A 174 6.26 -16.66 -0.91
C TYR A 174 5.89 -17.90 -1.73
N ALA A 175 5.51 -19.01 -1.07
CA ALA A 175 5.09 -20.22 -1.76
C ALA A 175 3.90 -19.95 -2.69
N TYR A 176 2.89 -19.23 -2.21
CA TYR A 176 1.73 -18.85 -3.03
C TYR A 176 2.11 -17.97 -4.23
N LEU A 177 2.98 -16.97 -4.04
CA LEU A 177 3.48 -16.15 -5.15
C LEU A 177 4.16 -17.00 -6.23
N MET A 178 5.02 -17.93 -5.83
CA MET A 178 5.81 -18.73 -6.77
C MET A 178 4.99 -19.85 -7.44
N GLU A 179 4.21 -20.59 -6.64
CA GLU A 179 3.54 -21.83 -7.08
C GLU A 179 2.17 -21.55 -7.68
N GLU A 180 1.42 -20.58 -7.13
CA GLU A 180 0.04 -20.31 -7.52
C GLU A 180 -0.10 -19.09 -8.44
N LEU A 181 0.78 -18.09 -8.32
CA LEU A 181 0.75 -16.87 -9.13
C LEU A 181 1.83 -16.83 -10.22
N GLY A 182 2.74 -17.81 -10.26
CA GLY A 182 3.82 -17.85 -11.26
C GLY A 182 4.76 -16.65 -11.19
N ALA A 183 4.92 -16.06 -10.01
CA ALA A 183 5.70 -14.83 -9.83
C ALA A 183 7.15 -15.00 -10.30
N ILE A 184 7.70 -13.95 -10.91
CA ILE A 184 9.11 -13.87 -11.31
C ILE A 184 9.88 -13.16 -10.18
N ASP A 185 10.71 -13.92 -9.47
CA ASP A 185 11.56 -13.45 -8.36
C ASP A 185 12.88 -12.88 -8.90
N LEU A 186 13.06 -11.56 -8.84
CA LEU A 186 14.31 -10.90 -9.23
C LEU A 186 15.38 -11.10 -8.14
N ARG A 187 16.03 -12.26 -8.17
CA ARG A 187 16.96 -12.72 -7.12
C ARG A 187 18.15 -11.81 -6.90
N GLY A 188 18.57 -11.10 -7.95
CA GLY A 188 19.68 -10.16 -7.92
C GLY A 188 19.27 -8.70 -7.70
N TYR A 189 18.01 -8.41 -7.37
CA TYR A 189 17.55 -7.04 -7.13
C TYR A 189 18.30 -6.43 -5.94
N ASN A 190 18.92 -5.27 -6.18
CA ASN A 190 19.77 -4.60 -5.20
C ASN A 190 19.34 -3.16 -4.98
N LYS A 191 19.27 -2.76 -3.72
CA LYS A 191 18.96 -1.39 -3.35
C LYS A 191 20.09 -0.44 -3.78
N ILE A 192 19.76 0.78 -4.13
CA ILE A 192 20.76 1.81 -4.46
C ILE A 192 21.02 2.80 -3.30
N GLY A 193 20.11 2.82 -2.33
CA GLY A 193 20.12 3.75 -1.21
C GLY A 193 20.05 3.03 0.13
N ASP A 194 20.40 3.76 1.19
CA ASP A 194 20.48 3.17 2.53
C ASP A 194 19.07 2.89 3.10
N ASN A 195 18.13 3.85 3.02
CA ASN A 195 16.74 3.76 3.55
C ASN A 195 15.68 3.86 2.45
N THR A 196 14.41 3.88 2.84
CA THR A 196 13.21 3.99 2.00
C THR A 196 13.27 5.12 0.99
N PHE A 197 13.52 6.35 1.43
CA PHE A 197 13.42 7.52 0.57
C PHE A 197 14.27 7.44 -0.72
N PRO A 198 15.61 7.24 -0.70
CA PRO A 198 16.44 7.18 -1.90
C PRO A 198 16.09 6.00 -2.82
N ASN A 199 15.62 4.87 -2.26
CA ASN A 199 15.19 3.73 -3.05
C ASN A 199 13.86 4.00 -3.76
N MET A 200 12.86 4.47 -3.02
CA MET A 200 11.51 4.69 -3.54
C MET A 200 11.40 5.93 -4.41
N ILE A 201 12.12 7.02 -4.10
CA ILE A 201 12.15 8.20 -4.98
C ILE A 201 12.75 7.85 -6.34
N THR A 202 13.71 6.94 -6.39
CA THR A 202 14.33 6.52 -7.66
C THR A 202 13.38 5.66 -8.48
N ILE A 203 12.73 4.67 -7.86
CA ILE A 203 11.71 3.86 -8.55
C ILE A 203 10.60 4.74 -9.11
N LEU A 204 10.19 5.76 -8.36
CA LEU A 204 9.00 6.54 -8.69
C LEU A 204 9.30 7.79 -9.52
N THR A 205 10.55 8.24 -9.65
CA THR A 205 10.89 9.47 -10.42
C THR A 205 12.06 9.32 -11.37
N GLY A 206 12.84 8.24 -11.26
CA GLY A 206 14.10 8.05 -11.98
C GLY A 206 15.29 8.83 -11.42
N TYR A 207 15.07 9.70 -10.42
CA TYR A 207 16.13 10.50 -9.81
C TYR A 207 16.66 9.89 -8.52
N SER A 208 17.97 9.98 -8.34
CA SER A 208 18.67 9.51 -7.14
C SER A 208 18.56 10.52 -5.97
N PHE A 209 18.93 10.10 -4.77
CA PHE A 209 19.18 11.01 -3.64
C PHE A 209 20.35 10.46 -2.81
N PRO A 210 21.34 11.28 -2.37
CA PRO A 210 21.46 12.74 -2.47
C PRO A 210 22.30 13.29 -3.66
N VAL A 211 22.65 12.48 -4.67
CA VAL A 211 23.71 12.77 -5.67
C VAL A 211 23.28 13.69 -6.84
N ASN A 212 24.25 14.40 -7.46
CA ASN A 212 24.23 15.53 -8.40
C ASN A 212 23.25 15.60 -9.62
N ASN A 213 22.42 14.60 -9.92
CA ASN A 213 21.44 14.67 -11.03
C ASN A 213 20.03 15.09 -10.57
N ASN A 214 19.93 15.78 -9.43
CA ASN A 214 18.66 16.02 -8.77
C ASN A 214 17.82 17.12 -9.43
N HIS A 215 16.61 16.73 -9.85
CA HIS A 215 15.48 17.64 -9.99
C HIS A 215 15.35 18.51 -8.74
N SER A 216 14.97 19.78 -8.89
CA SER A 216 14.92 20.75 -7.78
C SER A 216 14.12 20.26 -6.58
N CYS A 217 13.06 19.48 -6.83
CA CYS A 217 12.14 18.97 -5.81
C CYS A 217 12.75 17.96 -4.81
N VAL A 218 13.84 17.26 -5.16
CA VAL A 218 14.50 16.26 -4.28
C VAL A 218 15.76 16.81 -3.61
N ARG A 219 16.05 18.10 -3.76
CA ARG A 219 17.23 18.73 -3.14
C ARG A 219 16.97 19.02 -1.65
N PRO A 220 18.02 18.98 -0.80
CA PRO A 220 17.93 19.49 0.57
C PRO A 220 17.38 20.92 0.59
N GLY A 221 16.36 21.16 1.43
CA GLY A 221 15.69 22.46 1.52
C GLY A 221 14.50 22.64 0.57
N SER A 222 14.16 21.64 -0.26
CA SER A 222 12.89 21.65 -1.00
C SER A 222 11.70 21.78 -0.04
N LYS A 223 10.74 22.65 -0.37
CA LYS A 223 9.56 22.93 0.47
C LYS A 223 8.49 21.84 0.40
N ASN A 224 8.50 21.05 -0.67
CA ASN A 224 7.54 19.98 -0.94
C ASN A 224 8.05 19.08 -2.09
N LEU A 225 7.31 18.01 -2.37
CA LEU A 225 7.58 17.08 -3.46
C LEU A 225 6.58 17.24 -4.62
N ASP A 226 5.75 18.28 -4.61
CA ASP A 226 4.64 18.46 -5.54
C ASP A 226 5.13 18.63 -6.98
N ASP A 227 6.33 19.20 -7.20
CA ASP A 227 6.91 19.37 -8.54
C ASP A 227 7.72 18.15 -9.02
N CYS A 228 7.88 17.12 -8.19
CA CYS A 228 8.61 15.92 -8.63
C CYS A 228 7.85 15.20 -9.74
N PRO A 229 8.55 14.72 -10.78
CA PRO A 229 7.93 14.01 -11.90
C PRO A 229 7.72 12.53 -11.53
N PHE A 230 6.85 12.31 -10.55
CA PHE A 230 6.47 10.96 -10.15
C PHE A 230 5.76 10.23 -11.29
N VAL A 231 6.06 8.94 -11.47
CA VAL A 231 5.54 8.10 -12.55
C VAL A 231 4.02 7.96 -12.49
N TRP A 232 3.41 8.05 -11.31
CA TRP A 232 1.95 8.11 -11.18
C TRP A 232 1.35 9.34 -11.90
N LYS A 233 2.09 10.44 -12.07
CA LYS A 233 1.65 11.58 -12.88
C LYS A 233 1.61 11.21 -14.36
N ASN A 234 2.58 10.44 -14.85
CA ASN A 234 2.58 9.92 -16.22
C ASN A 234 1.38 8.98 -16.45
N PHE A 235 1.13 8.04 -15.53
CA PHE A 235 -0.07 7.20 -15.54
C PHE A 235 -1.36 8.03 -15.54
N SER A 236 -1.46 9.03 -14.65
CA SER A 236 -2.62 9.93 -14.57
C SER A 236 -2.87 10.68 -15.89
N GLN A 237 -1.81 11.17 -16.55
CA GLN A 237 -1.90 11.81 -17.87
C GLN A 237 -2.40 10.85 -18.97
N LYS A 238 -2.12 9.54 -18.83
CA LYS A 238 -2.65 8.48 -19.70
C LYS A 238 -4.06 8.02 -19.33
N GLY A 239 -4.71 8.69 -18.39
CA GLY A 239 -6.10 8.44 -17.97
C GLY A 239 -6.24 7.41 -16.87
N TYR A 240 -5.15 6.98 -16.23
CA TYR A 240 -5.22 6.03 -15.13
C TYR A 240 -5.70 6.71 -13.85
N VAL A 241 -6.51 6.02 -13.06
CA VAL A 241 -6.77 6.40 -11.67
C VAL A 241 -5.55 6.07 -10.82
N THR A 242 -5.10 6.99 -9.96
CA THR A 242 -3.88 6.82 -9.17
C THR A 242 -4.18 6.74 -7.68
N VAL A 243 -3.47 5.84 -7.00
CA VAL A 243 -3.64 5.56 -5.57
C VAL A 243 -2.29 5.57 -4.87
N TYR A 244 -2.24 6.21 -3.71
CA TYR A 244 -1.11 6.13 -2.79
C TYR A 244 -1.63 5.87 -1.37
N GLY A 245 -1.29 4.70 -0.83
CA GLY A 245 -1.64 4.26 0.51
C GLY A 245 -0.43 3.85 1.35
N GLU A 246 -0.39 4.26 2.62
CA GLU A 246 0.58 3.75 3.61
C GLU A 246 -0.09 3.43 4.94
N ASP A 247 0.49 2.50 5.70
CA ASP A 247 -0.05 2.03 6.99
C ASP A 247 0.45 2.87 8.18
N VAL A 248 1.68 3.40 8.12
CA VAL A 248 2.28 4.27 9.16
C VAL A 248 2.38 5.71 8.65
N PRO A 249 1.37 6.57 8.87
CA PRO A 249 1.38 7.92 8.32
C PRO A 249 2.53 8.76 8.88
N PHE A 250 2.86 8.69 10.18
CA PHE A 250 3.92 9.55 10.74
C PHE A 250 5.30 9.35 10.08
N MET A 251 5.61 8.11 9.69
CA MET A 251 6.87 7.71 9.06
C MET A 251 6.75 7.47 7.55
N GLY A 252 5.68 7.93 6.91
CA GLY A 252 5.45 7.65 5.49
C GLY A 252 6.64 7.99 4.58
N THR A 253 6.78 7.22 3.49
CA THR A 253 7.93 7.19 2.56
C THR A 253 8.43 8.59 2.19
N PHE A 254 7.51 9.50 1.92
CA PHE A 254 7.79 10.85 1.42
C PHE A 254 7.63 11.95 2.47
N ARG A 255 7.38 11.57 3.72
CA ARG A 255 7.15 12.47 4.85
C ARG A 255 8.24 12.42 5.91
N TYR A 256 8.80 11.24 6.18
CA TYR A 256 9.84 11.13 7.19
C TYR A 256 11.10 11.93 6.78
N ALA A 257 11.51 12.88 7.62
CA ALA A 257 12.59 13.83 7.31
C ALA A 257 12.43 14.56 5.95
N LYS A 258 11.19 14.75 5.50
CA LYS A 258 10.80 15.45 4.26
C LYS A 258 9.56 16.30 4.52
N SER A 259 9.26 17.22 3.61
CA SER A 259 8.08 18.07 3.70
C SER A 259 6.79 17.41 3.18
N GLY A 260 6.91 16.27 2.50
CA GLY A 260 5.78 15.60 1.84
C GLY A 260 5.15 16.46 0.75
N PHE A 261 3.83 16.35 0.64
CA PHE A 261 3.03 16.98 -0.41
C PHE A 261 2.15 18.12 0.13
N CYS A 262 1.98 19.20 -0.63
CA CYS A 262 1.02 20.27 -0.30
C CYS A 262 -0.36 19.93 -0.83
N GLN A 263 -0.38 19.40 -2.05
CA GLN A 263 -1.55 18.88 -2.74
C GLN A 263 -1.63 17.36 -2.62
N GLU A 264 -2.78 16.77 -2.94
CA GLU A 264 -2.87 15.31 -3.04
C GLU A 264 -2.01 14.81 -4.22
N PRO A 265 -1.05 13.90 -3.99
CA PRO A 265 -0.14 13.45 -5.05
C PRO A 265 -0.81 12.54 -6.09
N THR A 266 -1.96 11.96 -5.74
CA THR A 266 -2.72 10.95 -6.47
C THR A 266 -4.22 11.23 -6.34
N ASP A 267 -5.07 10.62 -7.18
CA ASP A 267 -6.53 10.81 -7.10
C ASP A 267 -7.09 10.33 -5.75
N PHE A 268 -6.49 9.27 -5.21
CA PHE A 268 -6.76 8.73 -3.89
C PHE A 268 -5.48 8.69 -3.06
N TYR A 269 -5.50 9.36 -1.90
CA TYR A 269 -4.38 9.42 -0.97
C TYR A 269 -4.86 9.16 0.45
N ASN A 270 -4.46 8.03 1.04
CA ASN A 270 -5.07 7.53 2.27
C ASN A 270 -4.62 8.28 3.55
N SER A 271 -3.56 9.10 3.48
CA SER A 271 -2.89 9.59 4.67
C SER A 271 -3.75 10.37 5.67
N PRO A 272 -4.73 11.23 5.27
CA PRO A 272 -5.60 11.89 6.24
C PRO A 272 -6.40 10.90 7.08
N ILE A 273 -6.87 9.82 6.45
CA ILE A 273 -7.66 8.76 7.09
C ILE A 273 -6.75 7.93 7.98
N ALA A 274 -5.55 7.57 7.51
CA ALA A 274 -4.55 6.87 8.33
C ALA A 274 -4.18 7.65 9.59
N PHE A 275 -3.98 8.98 9.51
CA PHE A 275 -3.73 9.80 10.71
C PHE A 275 -4.93 9.85 11.66
N ALA A 276 -6.15 9.94 11.12
CA ALA A 276 -7.35 9.89 11.94
C ALA A 276 -7.47 8.52 12.64
N SER A 277 -7.14 7.42 11.94
CA SER A 277 -7.07 6.09 12.52
C SER A 277 -6.07 6.04 13.68
N ASP A 278 -4.83 6.47 13.47
CA ASP A 278 -3.80 6.54 14.52
C ASP A 278 -4.25 7.37 15.73
N THR A 279 -4.95 8.47 15.47
CA THR A 279 -5.40 9.40 16.53
C THR A 279 -6.55 8.84 17.36
N TYR A 280 -7.50 8.13 16.74
CA TYR A 280 -8.77 7.78 17.39
C TYR A 280 -8.93 6.31 17.73
N VAL A 281 -8.29 5.42 16.96
CA VAL A 281 -8.45 3.97 17.07
C VAL A 281 -7.13 3.19 16.98
N GLY A 282 -6.00 3.88 16.89
CA GLY A 282 -4.66 3.29 16.87
C GLY A 282 -4.24 2.75 18.24
N HIS A 283 -3.73 1.53 18.30
CA HIS A 283 -3.13 0.98 19.53
C HIS A 283 -2.11 -0.13 19.24
N MET A 284 -1.32 -0.48 20.28
CA MET A 284 -0.16 -1.37 20.16
C MET A 284 -0.44 -2.85 20.47
N ALA A 285 -1.69 -3.23 20.76
CA ALA A 285 -2.06 -4.56 21.28
C ALA A 285 -1.08 -5.15 22.32
N GLY A 286 -0.57 -4.32 23.24
CA GLY A 286 0.39 -4.72 24.27
C GLY A 286 1.86 -4.84 23.82
N LEU A 287 2.18 -4.59 22.54
CA LEU A 287 3.56 -4.46 22.05
C LEU A 287 4.18 -3.12 22.47
N LYS A 288 5.51 -3.07 22.49
CA LYS A 288 6.31 -1.88 22.78
C LYS A 288 7.49 -1.80 21.81
N GLY A 289 8.02 -0.60 21.62
CA GLY A 289 9.23 -0.38 20.82
C GLY A 289 9.00 -0.46 19.30
N LEU A 290 7.82 -0.07 18.83
CA LEU A 290 7.54 0.14 17.41
C LEU A 290 7.11 1.58 17.20
N ASP A 291 7.45 2.15 16.05
CA ASP A 291 7.20 3.56 15.72
C ASP A 291 5.81 3.80 15.06
N GLY A 292 4.98 2.76 14.94
CA GLY A 292 3.61 2.83 14.41
C GLY A 292 2.63 1.95 15.18
N PHE A 293 1.34 2.30 15.15
CA PHE A 293 0.28 1.50 15.76
C PHE A 293 0.05 0.23 14.94
N ILE A 294 0.12 -0.94 15.60
CA ILE A 294 -0.07 -2.24 14.94
C ILE A 294 -1.53 -2.60 14.67
N CYS A 295 -2.44 -1.88 15.31
CA CYS A 295 -3.86 -2.07 15.20
C CYS A 295 -4.57 -0.75 14.91
N GLN A 296 -5.58 -0.84 14.04
CA GLN A 296 -6.59 0.18 13.83
C GLN A 296 -7.94 -0.44 14.20
N ALA A 297 -8.48 -0.02 15.34
CA ALA A 297 -9.63 -0.66 15.97
C ALA A 297 -9.42 -2.18 16.10
N GLU A 298 -10.30 -3.00 15.56
CA GLU A 298 -10.26 -4.45 15.65
C GLU A 298 -9.31 -5.14 14.66
N LYS A 299 -8.72 -4.40 13.72
CA LYS A 299 -7.89 -4.95 12.63
C LYS A 299 -6.43 -4.60 12.79
N LEU A 300 -5.57 -5.49 12.28
CA LEU A 300 -4.16 -5.15 12.05
C LEU A 300 -4.06 -4.01 11.04
N THR A 301 -3.17 -3.06 11.29
CA THR A 301 -2.93 -1.92 10.38
C THR A 301 -2.56 -2.39 8.97
N ALA A 302 -1.74 -3.44 8.86
CA ALA A 302 -1.42 -4.07 7.58
C ALA A 302 -2.67 -4.60 6.86
N LYS A 303 -3.58 -5.27 7.59
CA LYS A 303 -4.86 -5.73 7.05
C LYS A 303 -5.72 -4.58 6.55
N VAL A 304 -5.76 -3.45 7.24
CA VAL A 304 -6.53 -2.29 6.78
C VAL A 304 -6.01 -1.78 5.43
N LEU A 305 -4.69 -1.72 5.24
CA LEU A 305 -4.12 -1.29 3.97
C LEU A 305 -4.36 -2.32 2.84
N TYR A 306 -4.27 -3.62 3.12
CA TYR A 306 -4.63 -4.66 2.17
C TYR A 306 -6.12 -4.63 1.80
N ASP A 307 -7.02 -4.48 2.78
CA ASP A 307 -8.46 -4.32 2.56
C ASP A 307 -8.73 -3.07 1.71
N TYR A 308 -8.00 -1.97 1.93
CA TYR A 308 -8.07 -0.77 1.10
C TYR A 308 -7.60 -1.02 -0.35
N SER A 309 -6.51 -1.77 -0.55
CA SER A 309 -6.04 -2.17 -1.87
C SER A 309 -7.08 -3.03 -2.62
N LEU A 310 -7.68 -4.01 -1.94
CA LEU A 310 -8.75 -4.85 -2.50
C LEU A 310 -9.99 -4.02 -2.86
N LEU A 311 -10.39 -3.08 -1.99
CA LEU A 311 -11.52 -2.19 -2.24
C LEU A 311 -11.30 -1.31 -3.48
N MET A 312 -10.07 -0.81 -3.67
CA MET A 312 -9.70 -0.04 -4.86
C MET A 312 -9.74 -0.92 -6.11
N ALA A 313 -9.16 -2.13 -6.07
CA ALA A 313 -9.19 -3.05 -7.20
C ALA A 313 -10.62 -3.45 -7.60
N ALA A 314 -11.50 -3.69 -6.62
CA ALA A 314 -12.91 -3.98 -6.84
C ALA A 314 -13.64 -2.79 -7.47
N THR A 315 -13.43 -1.58 -6.95
CA THR A 315 -14.17 -0.38 -7.37
C THR A 315 -13.72 0.14 -8.73
N LEU A 316 -12.44 -0.04 -9.08
CA LEU A 316 -11.86 0.48 -10.31
C LEU A 316 -11.92 -0.52 -11.48
N GLN A 317 -12.68 -1.60 -11.35
CA GLN A 317 -12.98 -2.47 -12.50
C GLN A 317 -13.61 -1.62 -13.62
N GLY A 318 -13.05 -1.72 -14.82
CA GLY A 318 -13.48 -0.91 -15.97
C GLY A 318 -12.86 0.49 -16.05
N VAL A 319 -11.80 0.79 -15.29
CA VAL A 319 -10.91 1.93 -15.53
C VAL A 319 -9.46 1.58 -15.19
N PRO A 320 -8.47 1.88 -16.03
CA PRO A 320 -7.09 1.54 -15.73
C PRO A 320 -6.60 2.28 -14.49
N TYR A 321 -5.80 1.63 -13.65
CA TYR A 321 -5.30 2.24 -12.43
C TYR A 321 -3.84 1.89 -12.09
N PHE A 322 -3.20 2.81 -11.37
CA PHE A 322 -1.87 2.66 -10.78
C PHE A 322 -1.99 2.82 -9.26
N GLY A 323 -1.66 1.76 -8.51
CA GLY A 323 -1.70 1.78 -7.05
C GLY A 323 -0.33 1.59 -6.43
N TYR A 324 0.03 2.44 -5.46
CA TYR A 324 1.22 2.29 -4.63
C TYR A 324 0.79 2.14 -3.16
N TYR A 325 1.07 0.98 -2.56
CA TYR A 325 0.71 0.61 -1.20
C TYR A 325 1.96 0.21 -0.41
N TRP A 326 2.22 0.85 0.72
CA TRP A 326 3.44 0.64 1.49
C TRP A 326 3.17 0.27 2.95
N LEU A 327 3.77 -0.82 3.40
CA LEU A 327 3.62 -1.41 4.73
C LEU A 327 4.90 -1.26 5.52
N SER A 328 4.85 -0.68 6.71
CA SER A 328 6.03 -0.49 7.57
C SER A 328 5.84 -1.04 8.98
N THR A 329 4.59 -1.20 9.43
CA THR A 329 4.26 -1.37 10.85
C THR A 329 4.91 -2.58 11.52
N LEU A 330 4.97 -3.73 10.84
CA LEU A 330 5.46 -4.99 11.41
C LEU A 330 6.90 -5.34 10.99
N SER A 331 7.50 -4.56 10.08
CA SER A 331 8.77 -4.90 9.44
C SER A 331 9.89 -3.91 9.71
N HIS A 332 9.60 -2.61 9.86
CA HIS A 332 10.63 -1.57 9.96
C HIS A 332 11.50 -1.71 11.23
N GLU A 333 10.88 -1.92 12.39
CA GLU A 333 11.57 -1.99 13.70
C GLU A 333 11.98 -3.41 14.11
N SER A 334 11.48 -4.45 13.41
CA SER A 334 11.66 -5.83 13.84
C SER A 334 11.86 -6.78 12.68
N LEU A 335 13.00 -7.48 12.70
CA LEU A 335 13.36 -8.53 11.75
C LEU A 335 12.34 -9.68 11.74
N THR A 336 11.71 -9.95 12.88
CA THR A 336 10.94 -11.18 13.10
C THR A 336 9.44 -10.94 13.18
N LEU A 337 9.00 -9.72 13.54
CA LEU A 337 7.58 -9.44 13.79
C LEU A 337 6.74 -9.53 12.52
N ILE A 338 7.32 -9.30 11.34
CA ILE A 338 6.67 -9.49 10.05
C ILE A 338 6.14 -10.92 9.85
N SER A 339 6.68 -11.92 10.57
CA SER A 339 6.11 -13.28 10.54
C SER A 339 4.66 -13.35 10.99
N ALA A 340 4.19 -12.39 11.81
CA ALA A 340 2.80 -12.27 12.21
C ALA A 340 1.87 -11.89 11.03
N GLU A 341 2.43 -11.35 9.94
CA GLU A 341 1.70 -10.90 8.76
C GLU A 341 1.52 -12.00 7.71
N ASP A 342 2.31 -13.09 7.72
CA ASP A 342 2.33 -14.08 6.63
C ASP A 342 0.94 -14.62 6.26
N GLN A 343 0.11 -14.88 7.26
CA GLN A 343 -1.25 -15.35 7.02
C GLN A 343 -2.13 -14.25 6.39
N THR A 344 -1.99 -13.01 6.85
CA THR A 344 -2.74 -11.85 6.32
C THR A 344 -2.30 -11.49 4.90
N THR A 345 -1.00 -11.53 4.61
CA THR A 345 -0.46 -11.33 3.27
C THR A 345 -0.93 -12.43 2.31
N LEU A 346 -0.92 -13.70 2.74
CA LEU A 346 -1.47 -14.81 1.97
C LEU A 346 -2.96 -14.60 1.63
N GLU A 347 -3.77 -14.21 2.62
CA GLU A 347 -5.20 -13.96 2.43
C GLU A 347 -5.46 -12.83 1.42
N TYR A 348 -4.64 -11.77 1.46
CA TYR A 348 -4.68 -10.69 0.47
C TYR A 348 -4.36 -11.21 -0.93
N LEU A 349 -3.26 -11.95 -1.11
CA LEU A 349 -2.86 -12.51 -2.41
C LEU A 349 -3.91 -13.48 -2.96
N GLN A 350 -4.50 -14.31 -2.10
CA GLN A 350 -5.59 -15.21 -2.45
C GLN A 350 -6.84 -14.45 -2.88
N ALA A 351 -7.19 -13.35 -2.21
CA ALA A 351 -8.31 -12.51 -2.62
C ALA A 351 -8.04 -11.84 -3.97
N MET A 352 -6.83 -11.30 -4.19
CA MET A 352 -6.43 -10.72 -5.48
C MET A 352 -6.61 -11.70 -6.65
N LYS A 353 -6.24 -12.98 -6.48
CA LYS A 353 -6.46 -14.03 -7.48
C LYS A 353 -7.94 -14.42 -7.60
N ARG A 354 -8.58 -14.77 -6.48
CA ARG A 354 -9.94 -15.34 -6.44
C ARG A 354 -10.99 -14.40 -7.01
N GLU A 355 -10.86 -13.10 -6.74
CA GLU A 355 -11.80 -12.08 -7.24
C GLU A 355 -11.46 -11.58 -8.66
N GLY A 356 -10.43 -12.15 -9.31
CA GLY A 356 -10.04 -11.80 -10.68
C GLY A 356 -9.26 -10.48 -10.82
N TYR A 357 -8.82 -9.87 -9.72
CA TYR A 357 -8.12 -8.58 -9.76
C TYR A 357 -6.73 -8.63 -10.41
N LEU A 358 -6.14 -9.83 -10.53
CA LEU A 358 -4.87 -10.05 -11.22
C LEU A 358 -5.01 -10.27 -12.73
N GLU A 359 -6.22 -10.42 -13.27
CA GLU A 359 -6.40 -10.73 -14.70
C GLU A 359 -5.95 -9.61 -15.65
N ASP A 360 -5.86 -8.38 -15.14
CA ASP A 360 -5.39 -7.21 -15.89
C ASP A 360 -4.31 -6.43 -15.18
N THR A 361 -3.72 -7.02 -14.14
CA THR A 361 -2.82 -6.30 -13.25
C THR A 361 -1.44 -6.90 -13.26
N ILE A 362 -0.45 -6.09 -13.62
CA ILE A 362 0.94 -6.38 -13.24
C ILE A 362 1.12 -5.95 -11.79
N MET A 363 1.46 -6.90 -10.92
CA MET A 363 1.72 -6.65 -9.51
C MET A 363 3.20 -6.77 -9.21
N LEU A 364 3.78 -5.71 -8.65
CA LEU A 364 5.11 -5.69 -8.05
C LEU A 364 4.94 -5.88 -6.55
N PHE A 365 5.25 -7.07 -6.05
CA PHE A 365 5.33 -7.37 -4.63
C PHE A 365 6.79 -7.20 -4.19
N MET A 366 7.10 -6.14 -3.45
CA MET A 366 8.49 -5.70 -3.28
C MET A 366 8.86 -5.19 -1.89
N SER A 367 10.17 -5.06 -1.66
CA SER A 367 10.73 -4.25 -0.58
C SER A 367 11.80 -3.29 -1.13
N ASP A 368 12.13 -2.27 -0.37
CA ASP A 368 13.07 -1.21 -0.71
C ASP A 368 14.50 -1.47 -0.23
N HIS A 369 14.63 -2.10 0.94
CA HIS A 369 15.88 -2.56 1.54
C HIS A 369 15.63 -3.69 2.55
N GLY A 370 16.67 -4.37 3.02
CA GLY A 370 16.54 -5.28 4.17
C GLY A 370 16.76 -4.58 5.51
N MET A 371 16.72 -5.35 6.60
CA MET A 371 16.81 -4.84 7.97
C MET A 371 18.09 -4.03 8.19
N ARG A 372 17.94 -2.77 8.60
CA ARG A 372 19.06 -1.83 8.75
C ARG A 372 19.75 -1.87 10.10
N TYR A 373 19.09 -2.42 11.12
CA TYR A 373 19.53 -2.35 12.51
C TYR A 373 19.38 -3.71 13.20
N GLY A 374 19.75 -3.75 14.48
CA GLY A 374 19.62 -4.95 15.30
C GLY A 374 20.72 -6.00 15.08
N PRO A 375 20.69 -7.10 15.85
CA PRO A 375 21.82 -8.02 15.96
C PRO A 375 22.23 -8.71 14.66
N ILE A 376 21.30 -8.88 13.71
CA ILE A 376 21.60 -9.52 12.42
C ILE A 376 22.66 -8.75 11.63
N ARG A 377 22.74 -7.42 11.80
CA ARG A 377 23.73 -6.55 11.13
C ARG A 377 25.18 -6.85 11.49
N TYR A 378 25.43 -7.57 12.58
CA TYR A 378 26.78 -7.98 12.98
C TYR A 378 27.26 -9.25 12.25
N THR A 379 26.41 -9.87 11.43
CA THR A 379 26.73 -11.07 10.66
C THR A 379 27.02 -10.73 9.20
N LEU A 380 27.88 -11.51 8.53
CA LEU A 380 28.12 -11.34 7.09
C LEU A 380 26.84 -11.51 6.27
N ALA A 381 26.00 -12.48 6.66
CA ALA A 381 24.72 -12.72 6.02
C ALA A 381 23.78 -11.51 6.15
N GLY A 382 23.68 -10.93 7.34
CA GLY A 382 22.92 -9.71 7.59
C GLY A 382 23.38 -8.51 6.77
N LEU A 383 24.69 -8.33 6.63
CA LEU A 383 25.26 -7.28 5.78
C LEU A 383 24.89 -7.47 4.30
N LEU A 384 24.87 -8.71 3.81
CA LEU A 384 24.54 -9.00 2.42
C LEU A 384 23.03 -8.91 2.15
N GLU A 385 22.20 -9.52 2.99
CA GLU A 385 20.75 -9.55 2.79
C GLU A 385 20.13 -8.15 2.92
N GLU A 386 20.72 -7.26 3.70
CA GLU A 386 20.25 -5.88 3.81
C GLU A 386 20.27 -5.11 2.47
N ARG A 387 21.14 -5.51 1.54
CA ARG A 387 21.23 -4.92 0.20
C ARG A 387 20.34 -5.61 -0.83
N LEU A 388 19.75 -6.75 -0.47
CA LEU A 388 18.99 -7.64 -1.33
C LEU A 388 17.53 -7.73 -0.85
N PRO A 389 16.75 -6.64 -0.96
CA PRO A 389 15.30 -6.70 -0.76
C PRO A 389 14.64 -7.65 -1.76
N TYR A 390 13.46 -8.17 -1.41
CA TYR A 390 12.70 -8.97 -2.38
C TYR A 390 12.06 -8.10 -3.46
N MET A 391 11.90 -8.69 -4.64
CA MET A 391 11.15 -8.10 -5.76
C MET A 391 10.55 -9.25 -6.57
N LEU A 392 9.25 -9.45 -6.41
CA LEU A 392 8.49 -10.46 -7.14
C LEU A 392 7.49 -9.76 -8.07
N ILE A 393 7.45 -10.19 -9.32
CA ILE A 393 6.57 -9.63 -10.34
C ILE A 393 5.57 -10.69 -10.77
N VAL A 394 4.28 -10.39 -10.62
CA VAL A 394 3.17 -11.21 -11.13
C VAL A 394 2.64 -10.56 -12.40
N LEU A 395 2.45 -11.36 -13.44
CA LEU A 395 1.95 -10.93 -14.74
C LEU A 395 0.57 -11.56 -15.01
N PRO A 396 -0.32 -10.87 -15.73
CA PRO A 396 -1.52 -11.50 -16.26
C PRO A 396 -1.18 -12.58 -17.29
N THR A 397 -1.93 -13.69 -17.29
CA THR A 397 -1.72 -14.80 -18.24
C THR A 397 -1.71 -14.34 -19.69
N TRP A 398 -2.66 -13.50 -20.08
CA TRP A 398 -2.75 -12.99 -21.46
C TRP A 398 -1.54 -12.13 -21.86
N PHE A 399 -0.89 -11.46 -20.90
CA PHE A 399 0.30 -10.66 -21.16
C PHE A 399 1.49 -11.57 -21.46
N GLU A 400 1.63 -12.68 -20.74
CA GLU A 400 2.68 -13.66 -21.01
C GLU A 400 2.56 -14.27 -22.41
N GLU A 401 1.33 -14.58 -22.83
CA GLU A 401 1.05 -15.14 -24.15
C GLU A 401 1.26 -14.11 -25.27
N SER A 402 0.89 -12.85 -25.02
CA SER A 402 0.92 -11.78 -26.03
C SER A 402 2.29 -11.14 -26.22
N PHE A 403 3.17 -11.18 -25.19
CA PHE A 403 4.48 -10.54 -25.21
C PHE A 403 5.60 -11.48 -24.72
N PRO A 404 5.79 -12.64 -25.37
CA PRO A 404 6.73 -13.67 -24.90
C PRO A 404 8.19 -13.18 -24.86
N GLU A 405 8.61 -12.26 -25.73
CA GLU A 405 9.98 -11.70 -25.69
C GLU A 405 10.18 -10.77 -24.48
N ALA A 406 9.17 -9.97 -24.11
CA ALA A 406 9.22 -9.15 -22.90
C ALA A 406 9.33 -10.04 -21.65
N VAL A 407 8.54 -11.11 -21.58
CA VAL A 407 8.58 -12.07 -20.46
C VAL A 407 9.90 -12.84 -20.41
N LYS A 408 10.43 -13.25 -21.56
CA LYS A 408 11.76 -13.88 -21.67
C LYS A 408 12.86 -12.94 -21.17
N ASN A 409 12.83 -11.67 -21.54
CA ASN A 409 13.78 -10.67 -21.03
C ASN A 409 13.65 -10.49 -19.52
N LEU A 410 12.43 -10.47 -18.99
CA LEU A 410 12.20 -10.39 -17.54
C LEU A 410 12.75 -11.62 -16.80
N ARG A 411 12.48 -12.83 -17.31
CA ARG A 411 13.01 -14.11 -16.76
C ARG A 411 14.53 -14.20 -16.89
N LEU A 412 15.13 -13.64 -17.94
CA LEU A 412 16.59 -13.54 -18.06
C LEU A 412 17.16 -12.58 -17.01
N ASN A 413 16.49 -11.45 -16.77
CA ASN A 413 16.90 -10.45 -15.79
C ASN A 413 16.68 -10.90 -14.34
N SER A 414 15.80 -11.88 -14.08
CA SER A 414 15.60 -12.44 -12.75
C SER A 414 16.85 -13.11 -12.16
N GLU A 415 17.76 -13.54 -13.03
CA GLU A 415 19.07 -14.12 -12.67
C GLU A 415 20.23 -13.12 -12.85
N ARG A 416 19.94 -11.83 -13.01
CA ARG A 416 20.93 -10.74 -13.18
C ARG A 416 20.82 -9.72 -12.05
N LEU A 417 21.84 -8.87 -11.94
CA LEU A 417 21.79 -7.70 -11.08
C LEU A 417 20.78 -6.71 -11.67
N THR A 418 19.75 -6.39 -10.90
CA THR A 418 18.78 -5.33 -11.20
C THR A 418 18.74 -4.35 -10.04
N SER A 419 18.18 -3.17 -10.27
CA SER A 419 18.20 -2.05 -9.34
C SER A 419 16.92 -1.23 -9.42
N ASN A 420 16.77 -0.26 -8.51
CA ASN A 420 15.66 0.71 -8.51
C ASN A 420 15.47 1.41 -9.86
N TYR A 421 16.55 1.65 -10.63
CA TYR A 421 16.47 2.26 -11.95
C TYR A 421 15.80 1.36 -12.99
N ASP A 422 16.04 0.05 -12.92
CA ASP A 422 15.44 -0.93 -13.83
C ASP A 422 13.93 -1.04 -13.59
N ILE A 423 13.51 -0.92 -12.33
CA ILE A 423 12.09 -0.87 -11.96
C ILE A 423 11.45 0.43 -12.45
N PHE A 424 12.12 1.59 -12.30
CA PHE A 424 11.64 2.85 -12.89
C PHE A 424 11.49 2.73 -14.41
N ALA A 425 12.48 2.18 -15.10
CA ALA A 425 12.42 1.95 -16.55
C ALA A 425 11.25 1.02 -16.91
N THR A 426 11.02 -0.05 -16.14
CA THR A 426 9.87 -0.94 -16.31
C THR A 426 8.55 -0.19 -16.17
N LEU A 427 8.37 0.64 -15.13
CA LEU A 427 7.16 1.46 -14.96
C LEU A 427 6.99 2.47 -16.11
N HIS A 428 8.10 3.00 -16.61
CA HIS A 428 8.11 3.90 -17.76
C HIS A 428 7.62 3.19 -19.04
N ASP A 429 8.09 1.98 -19.28
CA ASP A 429 7.68 1.14 -20.40
C ASP A 429 6.19 0.75 -20.30
N LEU A 430 5.70 0.52 -19.07
CA LEU A 430 4.29 0.19 -18.84
C LEU A 430 3.34 1.34 -19.17
N HIS A 431 3.59 2.57 -18.70
CA HIS A 431 2.69 3.71 -19.02
C HIS A 431 2.78 4.13 -20.49
N SER A 432 3.95 3.97 -21.11
CA SER A 432 4.18 4.31 -22.52
C SER A 432 3.76 3.19 -23.48
N LYS A 433 3.50 1.98 -22.96
CA LYS A 433 3.25 0.75 -23.71
C LYS A 433 4.41 0.34 -24.63
N ALA A 434 5.65 0.65 -24.27
CA ALA A 434 6.85 0.33 -25.08
C ALA A 434 7.03 -1.19 -25.33
N TYR A 435 6.50 -2.04 -24.44
CA TYR A 435 6.45 -3.49 -24.63
C TYR A 435 5.69 -3.93 -25.90
N ALA A 436 4.86 -3.05 -26.48
CA ALA A 436 4.17 -3.30 -27.74
C ALA A 436 5.12 -3.54 -28.92
N ASP A 437 6.29 -2.90 -28.91
CA ASP A 437 7.29 -3.05 -29.96
C ASP A 437 7.96 -4.45 -29.94
N LEU A 438 7.72 -5.21 -28.87
CA LEU A 438 8.20 -6.57 -28.66
C LEU A 438 7.14 -7.65 -28.96
N ARG A 439 5.99 -7.29 -29.55
CA ARG A 439 5.01 -8.29 -30.02
C ARG A 439 5.69 -9.23 -31.02
N SER A 440 5.46 -10.53 -30.87
CA SER A 440 5.89 -11.50 -31.89
C SER A 440 5.30 -11.09 -33.23
N ARG A 441 6.16 -10.92 -34.23
CA ARG A 441 5.75 -10.74 -35.63
C ARG A 441 5.08 -11.98 -36.17
#